data_AF-A0A7R9R033-F1
#
_entry.id   AF-A0A7R9R033-F1
#
_cell.length_a   1.000
_cell.length_b   1.000
_cell.length_c   1.000
_cell.angle_alpha   90.00
_cell.angle_beta   90.00
_cell.angle_gamma   90.00
#
_symmetry.space_group_name_H-M   'P 1'
#
loop_
_entity.id
_entity.type
_entity.pdbx_description
1 polymer ?
#
loop_
_entity_poly.entity_id
_entity_poly.type
_entity_poly.pdbx_seq_one_letter_code
_entity_poly.pdbx_strand_id
1 'polypeptide(L)'
;FSRVVNSPELRKGFIANTIAYIQKYKFDGLDIDWEYPVCWTGNCTAGPKSDRENYGVFVKEIRAAFEKLTPRLTISAAVVAGAGIADKAYDYKAIGEYVIQTVIILY
;
A
#
# COMPACT_ATOMS: atom_id res chain seq x y z
N PHE A 1 5.32 2.80 -8.04
CA PHE A 1 4.95 3.03 -6.63
C PHE A 1 5.99 3.81 -5.83
N SER A 2 7.28 3.43 -5.81
CA SER A 2 8.33 4.12 -5.01
C SER A 2 8.27 5.66 -5.09
N ARG A 3 8.21 6.25 -6.28
CA ARG A 3 8.06 7.72 -6.44
C ARG A 3 6.86 8.32 -5.72
N VAL A 4 5.72 7.63 -5.74
CA VAL A 4 4.48 8.09 -5.10
C VAL A 4 4.61 8.01 -3.59
N VAL A 5 5.04 6.87 -3.04
CA VAL A 5 5.10 6.69 -1.58
C VAL A 5 6.11 7.64 -0.94
N ASN A 6 7.22 7.96 -1.62
CA ASN A 6 8.26 8.86 -1.12
C ASN A 6 7.94 10.37 -1.27
N SER A 7 6.74 10.76 -1.74
CA SER A 7 6.32 12.17 -1.78
C SER A 7 4.93 12.35 -1.16
N PRO A 8 4.79 13.13 -0.07
CA PRO A 8 3.49 13.43 0.53
C PRO A 8 2.46 14.00 -0.46
N GLU A 9 2.92 14.86 -1.38
CA GLU A 9 2.09 15.48 -2.40
C GLU A 9 1.56 14.44 -3.39
N LEU A 10 2.43 13.54 -3.84
CA LEU A 10 2.03 12.46 -4.74
C LEU A 10 1.14 11.42 -4.04
N ARG A 11 1.37 11.11 -2.76
CA ARG A 11 0.47 10.24 -1.97
C ARG A 11 -0.93 10.85 -1.88
N LYS A 12 -1.04 12.14 -1.53
CA LYS A 12 -2.32 12.85 -1.47
C LYS A 12 -3.03 12.85 -2.82
N GLY A 13 -2.30 13.12 -3.91
CA GLY A 13 -2.84 13.08 -5.27
C GLY A 13 -3.34 11.69 -5.66
N PHE A 14 -2.56 10.65 -5.35
CA PHE A 14 -2.96 9.26 -5.58
C PHE A 14 -4.26 8.92 -4.84
N ILE A 15 -4.33 9.21 -3.52
CA ILE A 15 -5.52 8.93 -2.70
C ILE A 15 -6.77 9.59 -3.28
N ALA A 16 -6.68 10.88 -3.64
CA ALA A 16 -7.81 11.60 -4.22
C ALA A 16 -8.27 10.99 -5.54
N ASN A 17 -7.33 10.67 -6.43
CA ASN A 17 -7.63 10.05 -7.73
C ASN A 17 -8.24 8.65 -7.56
N THR A 18 -7.73 7.86 -6.61
CA THR A 18 -8.25 6.52 -6.31
C THR A 18 -9.68 6.58 -5.78
N ILE A 19 -9.98 7.48 -4.85
CA ILE A 19 -11.37 7.67 -4.36
C ILE A 19 -12.30 8.01 -5.52
N ALA A 20 -11.90 8.96 -6.38
CA ALA A 20 -12.71 9.33 -7.54
C ALA A 20 -12.93 8.15 -8.50
N TYR A 21 -11.91 7.33 -8.72
CA TYR A 21 -12.00 6.14 -9.56
C TYR A 21 -12.93 5.08 -8.96
N ILE A 22 -12.76 4.77 -7.67
CA ILE A 22 -13.60 3.81 -6.94
C ILE A 22 -15.07 4.23 -6.99
N GLN A 23 -15.37 5.51 -6.72
CA GLN A 23 -16.74 6.03 -6.76
C GLN A 23 -17.33 6.00 -8.17
N LYS A 24 -16.55 6.36 -9.18
CA LYS A 24 -16.99 6.36 -10.58
C LYS A 24 -17.40 4.97 -11.05
N TYR A 25 -16.63 3.96 -10.68
CA TYR A 25 -16.84 2.57 -11.12
C TYR A 25 -17.56 1.70 -10.09
N LYS A 26 -17.95 2.28 -8.94
CA LYS A 26 -18.71 1.63 -7.87
C LYS A 26 -18.01 0.39 -7.30
N PHE A 27 -16.70 0.49 -7.11
CA PHE A 27 -15.96 -0.50 -6.33
C PHE A 27 -16.17 -0.27 -4.82
N ASP A 28 -15.91 -1.31 -4.04
CA ASP A 28 -16.03 -1.25 -2.57
C ASP A 28 -14.71 -0.91 -1.88
N GLY A 29 -13.60 -0.84 -2.61
CA GLY A 29 -12.28 -0.63 -2.02
C GLY A 29 -11.12 -0.61 -3.01
N LEU A 30 -9.91 -0.69 -2.46
CA LEU A 30 -8.63 -0.73 -3.17
C LEU A 30 -7.83 -1.95 -2.68
N ASP A 31 -7.27 -2.70 -3.62
CA ASP A 31 -6.21 -3.67 -3.35
C ASP A 31 -4.86 -3.11 -3.82
N ILE A 32 -3.82 -3.27 -3.02
CA ILE A 32 -2.47 -2.77 -3.33
C ILE A 32 -1.50 -3.93 -3.55
N ASP A 33 -1.14 -4.13 -4.81
CA ASP A 33 -0.21 -5.17 -5.23
C ASP A 33 1.11 -4.56 -5.70
N TRP A 34 1.91 -4.08 -4.74
CA TRP A 34 3.25 -3.58 -5.03
C TRP A 34 4.29 -4.66 -4.76
N GLU A 35 4.98 -5.09 -5.82
CA GLU A 35 6.05 -6.09 -5.77
C GLU A 35 7.46 -5.51 -5.99
N TYR A 36 8.24 -5.24 -4.95
CA TYR A 36 7.88 -5.01 -3.56
C TYR A 36 8.52 -3.68 -3.13
N PRO A 37 8.04 -2.98 -2.10
CA PRO A 37 8.80 -1.88 -1.51
C PRO A 37 10.23 -2.33 -1.20
N VAL A 38 11.24 -1.50 -1.48
CA VAL A 38 12.69 -1.81 -1.37
C VAL A 38 13.18 -2.90 -2.35
N CYS A 39 12.51 -4.05 -2.40
CA CYS A 39 12.85 -5.20 -3.23
C CYS A 39 12.04 -5.23 -4.52
N TRP A 40 12.28 -4.27 -5.42
CA TRP A 40 11.55 -4.17 -6.69
C TRP A 40 11.70 -5.47 -7.48
N THR A 41 10.57 -6.14 -7.75
CA THR A 41 10.49 -7.46 -8.39
C THR A 41 11.49 -8.48 -7.83
N GLY A 42 11.65 -8.50 -6.50
CA GLY A 42 12.56 -9.40 -5.78
C GLY A 42 14.01 -8.91 -5.66
N ASN A 43 14.41 -7.85 -6.36
CA ASN A 43 15.74 -7.27 -6.24
C ASN A 43 15.83 -6.25 -5.09
N CYS A 44 16.31 -6.70 -3.93
CA CYS A 44 16.44 -5.89 -2.72
C CYS A 44 17.50 -4.79 -2.73
N THR A 45 18.22 -4.58 -3.83
CA THR A 45 19.12 -3.43 -3.99
C THR A 45 18.60 -2.41 -5.00
N ALA A 46 17.45 -2.66 -5.63
CA ALA A 46 16.89 -1.79 -6.66
C ALA A 46 16.11 -0.59 -6.10
N GLY A 47 15.43 -0.76 -4.96
CA GLY A 47 14.63 0.27 -4.33
C GLY A 47 15.33 0.94 -3.12
N PRO A 48 15.00 2.20 -2.82
CA PRO A 48 15.50 2.87 -1.62
C PRO A 48 14.84 2.26 -0.37
N LYS A 49 15.60 2.20 0.74
CA LYS A 49 15.09 1.70 2.03
C LYS A 49 13.87 2.47 2.55
N SER A 50 13.77 3.75 2.16
CA SER A 50 12.64 4.62 2.52
C SER A 50 11.29 4.12 1.97
N ASP A 51 11.29 3.26 0.96
CA ASP A 51 10.08 2.61 0.46
C ASP A 51 9.31 1.88 1.57
N ARG A 52 10.00 1.21 2.50
CA ARG A 52 9.39 0.43 3.59
C ARG A 52 8.54 1.32 4.52
N GLU A 53 9.17 2.34 5.07
CA GLU A 53 8.53 3.24 6.04
C GLU A 53 7.45 4.10 5.36
N ASN A 54 7.75 4.62 4.17
CA ASN A 54 6.81 5.45 3.43
C ASN A 54 5.62 4.66 2.88
N TYR A 55 5.79 3.35 2.61
CA TYR A 55 4.65 2.48 2.31
C TYR A 55 3.70 2.36 3.51
N GLY A 56 4.25 2.21 4.72
CA GLY A 56 3.46 2.23 5.97
C GLY A 56 2.68 3.54 6.16
N VAL A 57 3.32 4.68 5.91
CA VAL A 57 2.66 6.00 5.93
C VAL A 57 1.56 6.08 4.87
N PHE A 58 1.83 5.58 3.67
CA PHE A 58 0.87 5.61 2.57
C PHE A 58 -0.40 4.79 2.85
N VAL A 59 -0.28 3.56 3.35
CA VAL A 59 -1.46 2.74 3.70
C VAL A 59 -2.26 3.35 4.85
N LYS A 60 -1.59 3.99 5.82
CA LYS A 60 -2.24 4.75 6.89
C LYS A 60 -3.06 5.93 6.34
N GLU A 61 -2.49 6.71 5.43
CA GLU A 61 -3.16 7.86 4.82
C GLU A 61 -4.37 7.43 3.98
N ILE A 62 -4.26 6.34 3.20
CA ILE A 62 -5.40 5.76 2.47
C ILE A 62 -6.50 5.35 3.44
N ARG A 63 -6.15 4.58 4.48
CA ARG A 63 -7.11 4.11 5.48
C ARG A 63 -7.87 5.28 6.13
N ALA A 64 -7.14 6.30 6.58
CA ALA A 64 -7.73 7.48 7.19
C ALA A 64 -8.64 8.29 6.23
N ALA A 65 -8.35 8.27 4.93
CA ALA A 65 -9.22 8.89 3.93
C ALA A 65 -10.48 8.05 3.66
N PHE A 66 -10.33 6.73 3.55
CA PHE A 66 -11.43 5.80 3.26
C PHE A 66 -12.46 5.71 4.41
N GLU A 67 -12.00 5.83 5.66
CA GLU A 67 -12.89 5.85 6.85
C GLU A 67 -13.82 7.06 6.91
N LYS A 68 -13.49 8.15 6.22
CA LYS A 68 -14.31 9.38 6.19
C LYS A 68 -15.45 9.30 5.16
N LEU A 69 -15.45 8.28 4.30
CA LEU A 69 -16.45 8.13 3.24
C LEU A 69 -17.69 7.35 3.75
N THR A 70 -18.83 7.57 3.09
CA THR A 70 -20.07 6.84 3.34
C THR A 70 -20.66 6.37 1.99
N PRO A 71 -20.73 5.06 1.72
CA PRO A 71 -20.21 3.96 2.53
C PRO A 71 -18.68 4.02 2.70
N ARG A 72 -18.16 3.41 3.77
CA ARG A 72 -16.72 3.29 3.99
C ARG A 72 -16.12 2.36 2.94
N LEU A 73 -14.96 2.75 2.40
CA LEU A 73 -14.21 1.91 1.46
C LEU A 73 -13.25 0.98 2.20
N THR A 74 -12.94 -0.17 1.62
CA THR A 74 -11.98 -1.13 2.15
C THR A 74 -10.60 -0.97 1.52
N ILE A 75 -9.57 -1.40 2.25
CA ILE A 75 -8.19 -1.49 1.75
C ILE A 75 -7.66 -2.90 2.03
N SER A 76 -7.15 -3.55 0.99
CA SER A 76 -6.38 -4.79 1.05
C SER A 76 -5.01 -4.60 0.40
N ALA A 77 -4.10 -5.54 0.63
CA ALA A 77 -2.81 -5.57 -0.05
C ALA A 77 -2.31 -7.00 -0.24
N ALA A 78 -1.71 -7.29 -1.39
CA ALA A 78 -0.94 -8.51 -1.56
C ALA A 78 0.49 -8.35 -0.99
N VAL A 79 0.93 -9.35 -0.23
CA VAL A 79 2.27 -9.40 0.36
C VAL A 79 2.95 -10.74 0.07
N VAL A 80 4.27 -10.72 -0.03
CA VAL A 80 5.06 -11.95 -0.19
C VAL A 80 5.26 -12.69 1.12
N ALA A 81 5.23 -14.02 1.09
CA ALA A 81 5.49 -14.87 2.25
C ALA A 81 6.98 -14.99 2.63
N GLY A 82 7.88 -14.85 1.65
CA GLY A 82 9.31 -15.04 1.85
C GLY A 82 9.91 -13.99 2.79
N ALA A 83 10.31 -14.41 4.00
CA ALA A 83 10.84 -13.54 5.05
C ALA A 83 11.96 -12.60 4.57
N GLY A 84 12.86 -13.09 3.69
CA GLY A 84 13.98 -12.31 3.18
C GLY A 84 13.58 -11.03 2.40
N ILE A 85 12.41 -11.04 1.74
CA ILE A 85 11.83 -9.86 1.08
C ILE A 85 10.90 -9.14 2.04
N ALA A 86 10.01 -9.87 2.71
CA ALA A 86 8.98 -9.29 3.56
C ALA A 86 9.57 -8.39 4.67
N ASP A 87 10.65 -8.82 5.32
CA ASP A 87 11.31 -8.07 6.41
C ASP A 87 11.87 -6.73 5.94
N LYS A 88 12.29 -6.66 4.67
CA LYS A 88 12.85 -5.46 4.05
C LYS A 88 11.77 -4.58 3.43
N ALA A 89 10.69 -5.18 2.95
CA ALA A 89 9.65 -4.49 2.19
C ALA A 89 8.58 -3.87 3.09
N TYR A 90 8.26 -4.50 4.22
CA TYR A 90 7.06 -4.14 4.98
C TYR A 90 7.36 -3.69 6.41
N ASP A 91 6.67 -2.64 6.83
CA ASP A 91 6.43 -2.38 8.25
C ASP A 91 5.21 -3.22 8.69
N TYR A 92 5.48 -4.36 9.33
CA TYR A 92 4.43 -5.30 9.74
C TYR A 92 3.38 -4.67 10.64
N LYS A 93 3.76 -3.71 11.49
CA LYS A 93 2.81 -3.03 12.36
C LYS A 93 1.87 -2.17 11.52
N ALA A 94 2.42 -1.36 10.63
CA ALA A 94 1.60 -0.49 9.76
C ALA A 94 0.67 -1.31 8.85
N ILE A 95 1.17 -2.41 8.26
CA ILE A 95 0.36 -3.29 7.42
C ILE A 95 -0.75 -3.94 8.26
N GLY A 96 -0.44 -4.53 9.41
CA GLY A 96 -1.43 -5.20 10.26
C GLY A 96 -2.47 -4.25 10.87
N GLU A 97 -2.15 -2.97 11.05
CA GLU A 97 -3.07 -1.98 11.63
C GLU A 97 -3.99 -1.35 10.57
N TYR A 98 -3.48 -1.10 9.35
CA TYR A 98 -4.19 -0.28 8.36
C TYR A 98 -4.76 -1.04 7.18
N VAL A 99 -4.23 -2.22 6.86
CA VAL A 99 -4.73 -3.09 5.79
C VAL A 99 -5.71 -4.11 6.39
N ILE A 100 -6.94 -4.16 5.87
CA ILE A 100 -8.01 -5.00 6.43
C ILE A 100 -7.78 -6.48 6.07
N GLN A 101 -7.28 -6.72 4.86
CA GLN A 101 -7.03 -8.06 4.35
C GLN A 101 -5.69 -8.11 3.63
N THR A 102 -4.91 -9.13 3.97
CA THR A 102 -3.63 -9.40 3.32
C THR A 102 -3.76 -10.66 2.48
N VAL A 103 -3.44 -10.56 1.19
CA VAL A 103 -3.33 -11.72 0.31
C VAL A 103 -1.86 -12.17 0.33
N ILE A 104 -1.60 -13.36 0.87
CA ILE A 104 -0.23 -13.89 0.93
C ILE A 104 0.06 -14.61 -0.37
N ILE A 105 1.03 -14.10 -1.14
CA ILE A 105 1.46 -14.71 -2.38
C ILE A 105 2.55 -15.76 -2.10
N LEU A 106 2.28 -17.00 -2.51
CA LEU A 106 3.16 -18.16 -2.40
C LEU A 106 3.64 -18.55 -3.81
N TYR A 107 4.85 -18.16 -4.18
CA TYR A 107 5.58 -18.71 -5.33
C TYR A 107 7.05 -18.88 -5.00
#